data_AF-D3B0L8-F1
#
_entry.id   AF-D3B0L8-F1
#
_cell.length_a   1.000
_cell.length_b   1.000
_cell.length_c   1.000
_cell.angle_alpha   90.00
_cell.angle_beta   90.00
_cell.angle_gamma   90.00
#
_symmetry.space_group_name_H-M   'P 1'
#
loop_
_entity.id
_entity.type
_entity.pdbx_description
1 polymer ?
#
loop_
_entity_poly.entity_id
_entity_poly.type
_entity_poly.pdbx_seq_one_letter_code
_entity_poly.pdbx_strand_id
1 'polypeptide(L)'
;MFREKMDTLKSQEPPLSDRQYQKLESDSISFVNNLYRQLLFGLEEAYKPGLIQLDKTLKELKDYYKKENNYKIKGYLTSEHSSATLTFQDKLESISIPMSNKKLLESIQSLRDFILSEFKSITNQYHNSEIYATFLNNLNNDIDRLSSQLILKNKNEMEMLLSKSIAAAIDKYKDLMNDGIKYPLRYKDLEAIHKQNKNSVNQWFITTVQIAEDEVYFSAFMVNLDKLLGEQYDVIKAYNEDKILDRCKVQSNNFKYQFKRGLGQLVLPVEEEYLEARADELRLSVLTSFKENLEVFNNTASFRQELSNFIIFEQDEKNS
;
A
#
# COMPACT_ATOMS: atom_id res chain seq x y z
N MET A 1 -63.25 -6.86 20.62
CA MET A 1 -63.59 -5.80 19.65
C MET A 1 -62.49 -4.78 19.40
N PHE A 2 -62.15 -3.83 20.30
CA PHE A 2 -61.01 -2.90 20.03
C PHE A 2 -59.69 -3.66 19.85
N ARG A 3 -59.41 -4.59 20.78
CA ARG A 3 -58.23 -5.47 20.72
C ARG A 3 -58.20 -6.30 19.44
N GLU A 4 -59.32 -6.91 19.05
CA GLU A 4 -59.42 -7.70 17.81
C GLU A 4 -59.12 -6.88 16.56
N LYS A 5 -59.60 -5.63 16.48
CA LYS A 5 -59.27 -4.73 15.37
C LYS A 5 -57.81 -4.30 15.38
N MET A 6 -57.22 -4.12 16.56
CA MET A 6 -55.81 -3.77 16.70
C MET A 6 -54.87 -4.97 16.58
N ASP A 7 -55.35 -6.21 16.75
CA ASP A 7 -54.56 -7.43 16.63
C ASP A 7 -54.06 -7.64 15.18
N THR A 8 -54.62 -6.96 14.18
CA THR A 8 -54.06 -6.92 12.83
C THR A 8 -52.64 -6.35 12.81
N LEU A 9 -52.27 -5.50 13.79
CA LEU A 9 -50.89 -5.01 13.95
C LEU A 9 -49.90 -6.15 14.19
N LYS A 10 -50.34 -7.28 14.78
CA LYS A 10 -49.46 -8.39 15.13
C LYS A 10 -48.98 -9.17 13.92
N SER A 11 -49.81 -9.30 12.88
CA SER A 11 -49.53 -10.10 11.68
C SER A 11 -49.08 -9.29 10.46
N GLN A 12 -49.12 -7.96 10.53
CA GLN A 12 -48.84 -7.10 9.38
C GLN A 12 -47.34 -6.81 9.21
N GLU A 13 -46.81 -7.24 8.07
CA GLU A 13 -45.46 -6.95 7.58
C GLU A 13 -45.54 -6.36 6.16
N PRO A 14 -44.91 -5.21 5.87
CA PRO A 14 -44.18 -4.34 6.79
C PRO A 14 -45.11 -3.66 7.83
N PRO A 15 -44.56 -3.19 8.98
CA PRO A 15 -45.36 -2.56 10.03
C PRO A 15 -46.03 -1.26 9.55
N LEU A 16 -47.13 -0.88 10.18
CA LEU A 16 -47.89 0.30 9.76
C LEU A 16 -47.08 1.59 9.98
N SER A 17 -47.07 2.46 8.96
CA SER A 17 -46.59 3.84 9.11
C SER A 17 -47.43 4.62 10.12
N ASP A 18 -46.90 5.70 10.67
CA ASP A 18 -47.61 6.54 11.65
C ASP A 18 -48.98 7.01 11.14
N ARG A 19 -49.09 7.34 9.85
CA ARG A 19 -50.36 7.76 9.22
C ARG A 19 -51.36 6.61 9.14
N GLN A 20 -50.91 5.42 8.74
CA GLN A 20 -51.77 4.24 8.66
C GLN A 20 -52.22 3.79 10.05
N TYR A 21 -51.32 3.83 11.04
CA TYR A 21 -51.63 3.55 12.44
C TYR A 21 -52.67 4.54 12.97
N GLN A 22 -52.47 5.85 12.78
CA GLN A 22 -53.43 6.88 13.23
C GLN A 22 -54.83 6.69 12.62
N LYS A 23 -54.90 6.28 11.34
CA LYS A 23 -56.18 5.98 10.69
C LYS A 23 -56.86 4.76 11.32
N LEU A 24 -56.12 3.64 11.46
CA LEU A 24 -56.64 2.42 12.10
C LEU A 24 -57.10 2.69 13.54
N GLU A 25 -56.35 3.51 14.26
CA GLU A 25 -56.66 3.93 15.62
C GLU A 25 -57.97 4.72 15.67
N SER A 26 -58.11 5.73 14.83
CA SER A 26 -59.33 6.56 14.74
C SER A 26 -60.56 5.74 14.37
N ASP A 27 -60.43 4.86 13.36
CA ASP A 27 -61.51 3.98 12.90
C ASP A 27 -61.93 2.99 14.00
N SER A 28 -60.96 2.48 14.77
CA SER A 28 -61.21 1.55 15.88
C SER A 28 -61.89 2.24 17.06
N ILE A 29 -61.46 3.44 17.43
CA ILE A 29 -62.09 4.25 18.49
C ILE A 29 -63.51 4.64 18.10
N SER A 30 -63.71 5.14 16.88
CA SER A 30 -65.03 5.51 16.36
C SER A 30 -66.01 4.34 16.40
N PHE A 31 -65.56 3.16 15.98
CA PHE A 31 -66.35 1.94 16.04
C PHE A 31 -66.77 1.57 17.47
N VAL A 32 -65.84 1.59 18.43
CA VAL A 32 -66.14 1.26 19.83
C VAL A 32 -67.11 2.27 20.45
N ASN A 33 -66.91 3.57 20.18
CA ASN A 33 -67.78 4.63 20.68
C ASN A 33 -69.20 4.53 20.11
N ASN A 34 -69.33 4.24 18.81
CA ASN A 34 -70.63 4.04 18.17
C ASN A 34 -71.34 2.79 18.72
N LEU A 35 -70.61 1.70 18.92
CA LEU A 35 -71.17 0.48 19.50
C LEU A 35 -71.62 0.70 20.95
N TYR A 36 -70.81 1.40 21.76
CA TYR A 36 -71.16 1.74 23.14
C TYR A 36 -72.43 2.61 23.21
N ARG A 37 -72.55 3.61 22.32
CA ARG A 37 -73.77 4.42 22.16
C ARG A 37 -74.99 3.60 21.78
N GLN A 38 -74.84 2.65 20.85
CA GLN A 38 -75.95 1.78 20.42
C GLN A 38 -76.40 0.83 21.54
N LEU A 39 -75.46 0.27 22.31
CA LEU A 39 -75.75 -0.68 23.39
C LEU A 39 -76.47 -0.05 24.58
N LEU A 40 -76.16 1.21 24.90
CA LEU A 40 -76.69 1.93 26.07
C LEU A 40 -77.72 3.00 25.69
N PHE A 41 -78.25 2.92 24.48
CA PHE A 41 -79.31 3.80 24.02
C PHE A 41 -80.54 3.63 24.93
N GLY A 42 -80.95 4.71 25.59
CA GLY A 42 -82.08 4.71 26.55
C GLY A 42 -81.70 4.46 28.02
N LEU A 43 -80.41 4.26 28.36
CA LEU A 43 -79.92 4.07 29.73
C LEU A 43 -78.97 5.20 30.15
N GLU A 44 -79.47 6.44 30.21
CA GLU A 44 -78.66 7.65 30.42
C GLU A 44 -77.89 7.68 31.76
N GLU A 45 -78.46 7.11 32.83
CA GLU A 45 -77.84 7.08 34.16
C GLU A 45 -76.58 6.20 34.20
N ALA A 46 -76.56 5.10 33.44
CA ALA A 46 -75.41 4.20 33.34
C ALA A 46 -74.42 4.61 32.21
N TYR A 47 -74.90 5.38 31.23
CA TYR A 47 -74.13 5.77 30.05
C TYR A 47 -72.91 6.64 30.38
N LYS A 48 -73.09 7.72 31.16
CA LYS A 48 -72.02 8.70 31.44
C LYS A 48 -70.86 8.12 32.27
N PRO A 49 -71.08 7.39 33.38
CA PRO A 49 -69.97 6.83 34.16
C PRO A 49 -69.19 5.77 33.36
N GLY A 50 -69.88 4.92 32.60
CA GLY A 50 -69.22 3.91 31.78
C GLY A 50 -68.45 4.50 30.60
N LEU A 51 -68.88 5.64 30.05
CA LEU A 51 -68.15 6.34 28.99
C LEU A 51 -66.79 6.86 29.48
N ILE A 52 -66.74 7.40 30.71
CA ILE A 52 -65.50 7.85 31.34
C ILE A 52 -64.53 6.67 31.52
N GLN A 53 -65.05 5.54 32.00
CA GLN A 53 -64.25 4.33 32.18
C GLN A 53 -63.77 3.74 30.83
N LEU A 54 -64.62 3.79 29.80
CA LEU A 54 -64.30 3.38 28.44
C LEU A 54 -63.18 4.25 27.85
N ASP A 55 -63.29 5.58 27.96
CA ASP A 55 -62.28 6.51 27.48
C ASP A 55 -60.92 6.30 28.17
N LYS A 56 -60.93 6.04 29.48
CA LYS A 56 -59.71 5.72 30.22
C LYS A 56 -59.08 4.42 29.69
N THR A 57 -59.89 3.37 29.51
CA THR A 57 -59.42 2.07 29.00
C THR A 57 -58.91 2.17 27.56
N LEU A 58 -59.59 2.95 26.71
CA LEU A 58 -59.18 3.20 25.33
C LEU A 58 -57.85 3.96 25.25
N LYS A 59 -57.61 4.94 26.13
CA LYS A 59 -56.32 5.64 26.22
C LYS A 59 -55.18 4.68 26.60
N GLU A 60 -55.38 3.85 27.62
CA GLU A 60 -54.38 2.86 28.04
C GLU A 60 -54.05 1.85 26.92
N LEU A 61 -55.09 1.34 26.23
CA LEU A 61 -54.90 0.43 25.09
C LEU A 61 -54.24 1.12 23.90
N LYS A 62 -54.59 2.37 23.60
CA LYS A 62 -53.95 3.18 22.55
C LYS A 62 -52.46 3.31 22.80
N ASP A 63 -52.06 3.67 24.01
CA ASP A 63 -50.65 3.86 24.36
C ASP A 63 -49.88 2.54 24.27
N TYR A 64 -50.51 1.43 24.65
CA TYR A 64 -49.95 0.09 24.49
C TYR A 64 -49.68 -0.25 23.01
N TYR A 65 -50.70 -0.18 22.15
CA TYR A 65 -50.56 -0.54 20.74
C TYR A 65 -49.66 0.43 19.96
N LYS A 66 -49.60 1.71 20.37
CA LYS A 66 -48.68 2.69 19.77
C LYS A 66 -47.24 2.32 20.09
N LYS A 67 -46.94 1.95 21.34
CA LYS A 67 -45.62 1.45 21.72
C LYS A 67 -45.27 0.17 20.97
N GLU A 68 -46.20 -0.76 20.85
CA GLU A 68 -46.00 -2.02 20.10
C GLU A 68 -45.67 -1.75 18.62
N ASN A 69 -46.42 -0.85 17.96
CA ASN A 69 -46.12 -0.46 16.57
C ASN A 69 -44.74 0.20 16.44
N ASN A 70 -44.36 1.08 17.35
CA ASN A 70 -43.03 1.69 17.36
C ASN A 70 -41.91 0.65 17.53
N TYR A 71 -42.10 -0.35 18.39
CA TYR A 71 -41.14 -1.45 18.52
C TYR A 71 -41.01 -2.26 17.23
N LYS A 72 -42.13 -2.52 16.54
CA LYS A 72 -42.11 -3.20 15.24
C LYS A 72 -41.42 -2.38 14.16
N ILE A 73 -41.71 -1.09 14.05
CA ILE A 73 -41.01 -0.18 13.12
C ILE A 73 -39.51 -0.21 13.41
N LYS A 74 -39.11 -0.11 14.69
CA LYS A 74 -37.69 -0.20 15.08
C LYS A 74 -37.06 -1.53 14.67
N GLY A 75 -37.75 -2.65 14.89
CA GLY A 75 -37.29 -3.97 14.50
C GLY A 75 -37.11 -4.09 12.98
N TYR A 76 -38.10 -3.63 12.21
CA TYR A 76 -38.05 -3.61 10.75
C TYR A 76 -36.89 -2.75 10.23
N LEU A 77 -36.77 -1.50 10.72
CA LEU A 77 -35.66 -0.61 10.36
C LEU A 77 -34.29 -1.18 10.73
N THR A 78 -34.19 -1.93 11.84
CA THR A 78 -32.95 -2.63 12.22
C THR A 78 -32.61 -3.73 11.21
N SER A 79 -33.60 -4.53 10.80
CA SER A 79 -33.41 -5.58 9.79
C SER A 79 -32.97 -4.99 8.44
N GLU A 80 -33.66 -3.96 7.96
CA GLU A 80 -33.32 -3.28 6.71
C GLU A 80 -31.94 -2.61 6.78
N HIS A 81 -31.60 -2.00 7.92
CA HIS A 81 -30.28 -1.44 8.15
C HIS A 81 -29.20 -2.53 8.05
N SER A 82 -29.36 -3.64 8.76
CA SER A 82 -28.41 -4.76 8.71
C SER A 82 -28.27 -5.34 7.29
N SER A 83 -29.38 -5.50 6.56
CA SER A 83 -29.37 -5.95 5.17
C SER A 83 -28.60 -5.00 4.25
N ALA A 84 -28.83 -3.68 4.38
CA ALA A 84 -28.12 -2.65 3.63
C ALA A 84 -26.62 -2.63 3.94
N THR A 85 -26.24 -2.75 5.22
CA THR A 85 -24.84 -2.81 5.65
C THR A 85 -24.13 -4.05 5.09
N LEU A 86 -24.78 -5.22 5.15
CA LEU A 86 -24.23 -6.46 4.59
C LEU A 86 -24.04 -6.36 3.08
N THR A 87 -25.06 -5.87 2.37
CA THR A 87 -24.98 -5.67 0.91
C THR A 87 -23.87 -4.69 0.53
N PHE A 88 -23.67 -3.64 1.32
CA PHE A 88 -22.56 -2.71 1.12
C PHE A 88 -21.22 -3.38 1.36
N GLN A 89 -21.08 -4.16 2.43
CA GLN A 89 -19.86 -4.90 2.74
C GLN A 89 -19.51 -5.90 1.63
N ASP A 90 -20.46 -6.71 1.16
CA ASP A 90 -20.25 -7.68 0.09
C ASP A 90 -19.79 -6.99 -1.20
N LYS A 91 -20.40 -5.85 -1.54
CA LYS A 91 -19.99 -5.04 -2.70
C LYS A 91 -18.60 -4.43 -2.52
N LEU A 92 -18.23 -3.98 -1.32
CA LEU A 92 -16.87 -3.50 -1.04
C LEU A 92 -15.83 -4.63 -1.16
N GLU A 93 -16.14 -5.83 -0.68
CA GLU A 93 -15.26 -6.99 -0.78
C GLU A 93 -15.03 -7.44 -2.23
N SER A 94 -15.99 -7.19 -3.12
CA SER A 94 -15.86 -7.46 -4.56
C SER A 94 -14.88 -6.52 -5.30
N ILE A 95 -14.48 -5.40 -4.68
CA ILE A 95 -13.55 -4.46 -5.29
C ILE A 95 -12.13 -5.04 -5.27
N SER A 96 -11.54 -5.21 -6.45
CA SER A 96 -10.15 -5.66 -6.59
C SER A 96 -9.17 -4.57 -6.12
N ILE A 97 -8.42 -4.87 -5.07
CA ILE A 97 -7.30 -4.08 -4.55
C ILE A 97 -5.98 -4.79 -4.95
N PRO A 98 -4.89 -4.07 -5.27
CA PRO A 98 -4.71 -2.62 -5.19
C PRO A 98 -5.20 -1.83 -6.42
N MET A 99 -5.74 -0.63 -6.17
CA MET A 99 -6.16 0.31 -7.21
C MET A 99 -5.84 1.77 -6.82
N SER A 100 -5.82 2.68 -7.79
CA SER A 100 -5.62 4.12 -7.53
C SER A 100 -6.69 4.66 -6.57
N ASN A 101 -6.27 5.47 -5.58
CA ASN A 101 -7.16 6.01 -4.57
C ASN A 101 -8.29 6.86 -5.17
N LYS A 102 -8.05 7.56 -6.29
CA LYS A 102 -9.09 8.32 -6.98
C LYS A 102 -10.22 7.43 -7.46
N LYS A 103 -9.89 6.34 -8.17
CA LYS A 103 -10.87 5.37 -8.69
C LYS A 103 -11.59 4.63 -7.55
N LEU A 104 -10.88 4.35 -6.46
CA LEU A 104 -11.46 3.74 -5.27
C LEU A 104 -12.51 4.65 -4.64
N LEU A 105 -12.20 5.93 -4.45
CA LEU A 105 -13.13 6.91 -3.88
C LEU A 105 -14.36 7.12 -4.75
N GLU A 106 -14.20 7.22 -6.07
CA GLU A 106 -15.33 7.30 -7.02
C GLU A 106 -16.23 6.06 -6.92
N SER A 107 -15.65 4.87 -6.84
CA SER A 107 -16.38 3.61 -6.71
C SER A 107 -17.14 3.52 -5.38
N ILE A 108 -16.47 3.86 -4.27
CA ILE A 108 -17.08 3.91 -2.93
C ILE A 108 -18.24 4.90 -2.90
N GLN A 109 -18.07 6.10 -3.47
CA GLN A 109 -19.12 7.12 -3.50
C GLN A 109 -20.33 6.63 -4.30
N SER A 110 -20.11 6.01 -5.46
CA SER A 110 -21.21 5.45 -6.27
C SER A 110 -21.99 4.35 -5.52
N LEU A 111 -21.29 3.49 -4.77
CA LEU A 111 -21.90 2.44 -3.96
C LEU A 111 -22.66 3.00 -2.76
N ARG A 112 -22.08 4.01 -2.10
CA ARG A 112 -22.73 4.74 -1.01
C ARG A 112 -24.06 5.33 -1.48
N ASP A 113 -24.04 6.06 -2.59
CA ASP A 113 -25.24 6.72 -3.11
C ASP A 113 -26.31 5.70 -3.52
N PHE A 114 -25.90 4.58 -4.12
CA PHE A 114 -26.78 3.46 -4.43
C PHE A 114 -27.46 2.89 -3.16
N ILE A 115 -26.69 2.48 -2.15
CA ILE A 115 -27.22 1.83 -0.94
C ILE A 115 -28.10 2.80 -0.14
N LEU A 116 -27.70 4.07 -0.03
CA LEU A 116 -28.51 5.08 0.65
C LEU A 116 -29.82 5.34 -0.08
N SER A 117 -29.82 5.33 -1.41
CA SER A 117 -31.05 5.49 -2.20
C SER A 117 -32.00 4.30 -2.05
N GLU A 118 -31.45 3.08 -2.03
CA GLU A 118 -32.20 1.84 -1.85
C GLU A 118 -32.84 1.78 -0.46
N PHE A 119 -32.06 2.05 0.60
CA PHE A 119 -32.56 2.11 1.96
C PHE A 119 -33.68 3.14 2.11
N LYS A 120 -33.49 4.35 1.58
CA LYS A 120 -34.51 5.42 1.59
C LYS A 120 -35.78 5.00 0.86
N SER A 121 -35.67 4.31 -0.26
CA SER A 121 -36.83 3.85 -1.05
C SER A 121 -37.69 2.86 -0.25
N ILE A 122 -37.05 1.85 0.36
CA ILE A 122 -37.72 0.79 1.11
C ILE A 122 -38.39 1.34 2.39
N THR A 123 -37.73 2.30 3.05
CA THR A 123 -38.14 2.80 4.37
C THR A 123 -38.86 4.14 4.34
N ASN A 124 -39.14 4.69 3.14
CA ASN A 124 -39.75 6.02 2.93
C ASN A 124 -41.06 6.21 3.72
N GLN A 125 -41.84 5.14 3.89
CA GLN A 125 -43.10 5.17 4.64
C GLN A 125 -42.93 5.56 6.12
N TYR A 126 -41.73 5.47 6.67
CA TYR A 126 -41.39 5.84 8.05
C TYR A 126 -40.63 7.17 8.16
N HIS A 127 -40.53 7.96 7.09
CA HIS A 127 -39.73 9.18 7.04
C HIS A 127 -40.03 10.18 8.16
N ASN A 128 -41.29 10.25 8.60
CA ASN A 128 -41.73 11.16 9.66
C ASN A 128 -41.42 10.66 11.09
N SER A 129 -40.92 9.43 11.23
CA SER A 129 -40.57 8.85 12.52
C SER A 129 -39.19 9.35 12.96
N GLU A 130 -39.05 9.80 14.21
CA GLU A 130 -37.75 10.18 14.78
C GLU A 130 -36.71 9.04 14.69
N ILE A 131 -37.20 7.80 14.81
CA ILE A 131 -36.41 6.57 14.75
C ILE A 131 -35.73 6.43 13.38
N TYR A 132 -36.41 6.81 12.31
CA TYR A 132 -35.89 6.73 10.94
C TYR A 132 -34.63 7.59 10.75
N ALA A 133 -34.64 8.83 11.25
CA ALA A 133 -33.49 9.72 11.15
C ALA A 133 -32.25 9.15 11.87
N THR A 134 -32.45 8.49 13.02
CA THR A 134 -31.36 7.83 13.74
C THR A 134 -30.76 6.68 12.93
N PHE A 135 -31.58 5.79 12.35
CA PHE A 135 -31.07 4.68 11.54
C PHE A 135 -30.38 5.15 10.26
N LEU A 136 -30.89 6.20 9.61
CA LEU A 136 -30.23 6.76 8.43
C LEU A 136 -28.85 7.36 8.75
N ASN A 137 -28.71 8.02 9.90
CA ASN A 137 -27.42 8.54 10.37
C ASN A 137 -26.47 7.41 10.75
N ASN A 138 -26.96 6.37 11.44
CA ASN A 138 -26.16 5.20 11.77
C ASN A 138 -25.65 4.49 10.52
N LEU A 139 -26.51 4.31 9.50
CA LEU A 139 -26.13 3.69 8.23
C LEU A 139 -25.03 4.51 7.52
N ASN A 140 -25.15 5.84 7.51
CA ASN A 140 -24.08 6.70 6.99
C ASN A 140 -22.76 6.48 7.73
N ASN A 141 -22.79 6.47 9.06
CA ASN A 141 -21.59 6.27 9.87
C ASN A 141 -20.97 4.89 9.64
N ASP A 142 -21.79 3.85 9.49
CA ASP A 142 -21.32 2.50 9.19
C ASP A 142 -20.71 2.40 7.79
N ILE A 143 -21.32 3.04 6.80
CA ILE A 143 -20.76 3.17 5.44
C ILE A 143 -19.42 3.90 5.49
N ASP A 144 -19.33 5.03 6.19
CA ASP A 144 -18.10 5.83 6.29
C ASP A 144 -16.99 5.05 7.00
N ARG A 145 -17.33 4.27 8.04
CA ARG A 145 -16.41 3.38 8.74
C ARG A 145 -15.88 2.27 7.83
N LEU A 146 -16.76 1.56 7.13
CA LEU A 146 -16.38 0.47 6.22
C LEU A 146 -15.55 0.99 5.03
N SER A 147 -15.93 2.15 4.49
CA SER A 147 -15.17 2.85 3.44
C SER A 147 -13.76 3.19 3.90
N SER A 148 -13.62 3.73 5.12
CA SER A 148 -12.31 4.07 5.70
C SER A 148 -11.42 2.83 5.89
N GLN A 149 -12.00 1.71 6.30
CA GLN A 149 -11.28 0.43 6.42
C GLN A 149 -10.76 -0.05 5.06
N LEU A 150 -11.58 0.04 4.01
CA LEU A 150 -11.16 -0.36 2.67
C LEU A 150 -10.06 0.55 2.11
N ILE A 151 -10.15 1.87 2.34
CA ILE A 151 -9.11 2.83 1.93
C ILE A 151 -7.78 2.51 2.64
N LEU A 152 -7.83 2.21 3.94
CA LEU A 152 -6.63 1.80 4.69
C LEU A 152 -6.04 0.49 4.16
N LYS A 153 -6.89 -0.50 3.87
CA LYS A 153 -6.45 -1.77 3.27
C LYS A 153 -5.79 -1.54 1.90
N ASN A 154 -6.39 -0.69 1.05
CA ASN A 154 -5.82 -0.34 -0.24
C ASN A 154 -4.45 0.33 -0.11
N LYS A 155 -4.31 1.27 0.83
CA LYS A 155 -3.03 1.92 1.12
C LYS A 155 -1.96 0.92 1.55
N ASN A 156 -2.29 0.00 2.46
CA ASN A 156 -1.34 -1.01 2.93
C ASN A 156 -0.90 -1.96 1.80
N GLU A 157 -1.83 -2.40 0.96
CA GLU A 157 -1.52 -3.25 -0.20
C GLU A 157 -0.68 -2.51 -1.25
N MET A 158 -0.94 -1.22 -1.47
CA MET A 158 -0.13 -0.36 -2.33
C MET A 158 1.30 -0.17 -1.81
N GLU A 159 1.46 0.10 -0.51
CA GLU A 159 2.77 0.19 0.13
C GLU A 159 3.53 -1.14 0.07
N MET A 160 2.83 -2.28 0.24
CA MET A 160 3.42 -3.61 0.09
C MET A 160 3.86 -3.87 -1.36
N LEU A 161 3.04 -3.51 -2.35
CA LEU A 161 3.37 -3.64 -3.76
C LEU A 161 4.59 -2.80 -4.13
N LEU A 162 4.65 -1.55 -3.67
CA LEU A 162 5.80 -0.66 -3.84
C LEU A 162 7.07 -1.26 -3.22
N SER A 163 6.99 -1.71 -1.96
CA SER A 163 8.13 -2.28 -1.24
C SER A 163 8.67 -3.55 -1.90
N LYS A 164 7.77 -4.45 -2.33
CA LYS A 164 8.15 -5.66 -3.08
C LYS A 164 8.77 -5.32 -4.43
N SER A 165 8.23 -4.32 -5.12
CA SER A 165 8.73 -3.86 -6.41
C SER A 165 10.12 -3.22 -6.28
N ILE A 166 10.41 -2.51 -5.18
CA ILE A 166 11.76 -2.00 -4.90
C ILE A 166 12.74 -3.15 -4.71
N ALA A 167 12.39 -4.17 -3.92
CA ALA A 167 13.25 -5.33 -3.73
C ALA A 167 13.54 -6.04 -5.07
N ALA A 168 12.51 -6.29 -5.87
CA ALA A 168 12.65 -6.88 -7.20
C ALA A 168 13.47 -6.01 -8.17
N ALA A 169 13.33 -4.69 -8.11
CA ALA A 169 14.11 -3.75 -8.90
C ALA A 169 15.61 -3.81 -8.54
N ILE A 170 15.94 -3.94 -7.26
CA ILE A 170 17.31 -4.10 -6.78
C ILE A 170 17.90 -5.42 -7.24
N ASP A 171 17.15 -6.52 -7.16
CA ASP A 171 17.64 -7.83 -7.61
C ASP A 171 17.88 -7.83 -9.12
N LYS A 172 16.95 -7.26 -9.90
CA LYS A 172 17.14 -7.06 -11.33
C LYS A 172 18.36 -6.18 -11.65
N TYR A 173 18.61 -5.16 -10.84
CA TYR A 173 19.82 -4.34 -10.97
C TYR A 173 21.10 -5.16 -10.73
N LYS A 174 21.12 -6.01 -9.70
CA LYS A 174 22.26 -6.90 -9.41
C LYS A 174 22.50 -7.88 -10.55
N ASP A 175 21.45 -8.50 -11.08
CA ASP A 175 21.55 -9.44 -12.21
C ASP A 175 22.17 -8.77 -13.44
N LEU A 176 21.68 -7.57 -13.79
CA LEU A 176 22.22 -6.78 -14.90
C LEU A 176 23.70 -6.40 -14.71
N MET A 177 24.13 -6.16 -13.47
CA MET A 177 25.51 -5.80 -13.15
C MET A 177 26.45 -7.02 -13.03
N ASN A 178 25.92 -8.19 -12.71
CA ASN A 178 26.70 -9.43 -12.57
C ASN A 178 26.87 -10.16 -13.91
N ASP A 179 25.82 -10.26 -14.72
CA ASP A 179 25.84 -11.06 -15.95
C ASP A 179 26.51 -10.32 -17.13
N GLY A 180 26.52 -8.99 -17.10
CA GLY A 180 27.00 -8.15 -18.20
C GLY A 180 28.47 -7.71 -18.12
N ILE A 181 29.13 -7.84 -16.96
CA ILE A 181 30.39 -7.13 -16.68
C ILE A 181 31.56 -8.10 -16.46
N LYS A 182 32.55 -8.05 -17.35
CA LYS A 182 33.89 -8.63 -17.11
C LYS A 182 34.75 -7.64 -16.34
N TYR A 183 34.86 -7.84 -15.03
CA TYR A 183 35.78 -7.08 -14.19
C TYR A 183 37.25 -7.40 -14.51
N PRO A 184 38.20 -6.46 -14.30
CA PRO A 184 38.00 -5.07 -13.87
C PRO A 184 37.71 -4.10 -15.04
N LEU A 185 36.86 -3.10 -14.79
CA LEU A 185 36.53 -2.02 -15.74
C LEU A 185 37.11 -0.67 -15.32
N ARG A 186 37.22 0.26 -16.28
CA ARG A 186 37.52 1.68 -15.99
C ARG A 186 36.35 2.31 -15.25
N TYR A 187 36.60 3.22 -14.31
CA TYR A 187 35.53 3.90 -13.58
C TYR A 187 34.53 4.64 -14.49
N LYS A 188 35.01 5.26 -15.58
CA LYS A 188 34.14 5.96 -16.54
C LYS A 188 33.16 5.00 -17.24
N ASP A 189 33.64 3.81 -17.58
CA ASP A 189 32.84 2.78 -18.24
C ASP A 189 31.85 2.15 -17.25
N LEU A 190 32.29 1.93 -16.00
CA LEU A 190 31.42 1.46 -14.91
C LEU A 190 30.30 2.47 -14.60
N GLU A 191 30.61 3.77 -14.57
CA GLU A 191 29.63 4.82 -14.33
C GLU A 191 28.61 4.93 -15.48
N ALA A 192 29.07 4.76 -16.73
CA ALA A 192 28.19 4.74 -17.90
C ALA A 192 27.22 3.55 -17.87
N ILE A 193 27.71 2.35 -17.54
CA ILE A 193 26.90 1.14 -17.40
C ILE A 193 25.90 1.30 -16.24
N HIS A 194 26.35 1.84 -15.11
CA HIS A 194 25.47 2.14 -13.97
C HIS A 194 24.31 3.07 -14.38
N LYS A 195 24.58 4.19 -15.06
CA LYS A 195 23.54 5.13 -15.50
C LYS A 195 22.54 4.45 -16.44
N GLN A 196 23.01 3.62 -17.37
CA GLN A 196 22.14 2.89 -18.30
C GLN A 196 21.24 1.90 -17.57
N ASN A 197 21.82 1.06 -16.70
CA ASN A 197 21.09 0.05 -15.95
C ASN A 197 20.12 0.68 -14.94
N LYS A 198 20.53 1.76 -14.27
CA LYS A 198 19.68 2.55 -13.37
C LYS A 198 18.44 3.08 -14.10
N ASN A 199 18.61 3.67 -15.28
CA ASN A 199 17.49 4.17 -16.07
C ASN A 199 16.54 3.05 -16.48
N SER A 200 17.07 1.90 -16.90
CA SER A 200 16.26 0.74 -17.29
C SER A 200 15.44 0.18 -16.12
N VAL A 201 16.06 0.07 -14.93
CA VAL A 201 15.40 -0.39 -13.71
C VAL A 201 14.34 0.60 -13.24
N ASN A 202 14.62 1.90 -13.31
CA ASN A 202 13.64 2.94 -12.96
C ASN A 202 12.43 2.91 -13.91
N GLN A 203 12.64 2.78 -15.22
CA GLN A 203 11.53 2.63 -16.19
C GLN A 203 10.70 1.37 -15.93
N TRP A 204 11.37 0.26 -15.62
CA TRP A 204 10.69 -0.99 -15.27
C TRP A 204 9.87 -0.85 -13.99
N PHE A 205 10.42 -0.18 -12.96
CA PHE A 205 9.71 0.08 -11.70
C PHE A 205 8.48 0.95 -11.91
N ILE A 206 8.60 2.05 -12.66
CA ILE A 206 7.46 2.93 -13.00
C ILE A 206 6.38 2.16 -13.75
N THR A 207 6.76 1.32 -14.72
CA THR A 207 5.80 0.50 -15.48
C THR A 207 5.09 -0.53 -14.59
N THR A 208 5.82 -1.13 -13.66
CA THR A 208 5.28 -2.16 -12.75
C THR A 208 4.33 -1.56 -11.71
N VAL A 209 4.58 -0.31 -11.31
CA VAL A 209 3.84 0.37 -10.24
C VAL A 209 3.01 1.55 -10.76
N GLN A 210 2.62 1.52 -12.04
CA GLN A 210 1.87 2.58 -12.70
C GLN A 210 0.56 2.94 -11.96
N ILE A 211 -0.03 1.98 -11.24
CA ILE A 211 -1.24 2.17 -10.45
C ILE A 211 -1.02 3.18 -9.29
N ALA A 212 0.22 3.33 -8.82
CA ALA A 212 0.60 4.21 -7.73
C ALA A 212 1.21 5.55 -8.18
N GLU A 213 1.36 5.78 -9.48
CA GLU A 213 2.07 6.95 -10.01
C GLU A 213 1.45 8.28 -9.53
N ASP A 214 0.12 8.34 -9.45
CA ASP A 214 -0.64 9.51 -9.01
C ASP A 214 -0.68 9.68 -7.48
N GLU A 215 -0.06 8.78 -6.71
CA GLU A 215 -0.15 8.78 -5.25
C GLU A 215 0.93 9.67 -4.61
N VAL A 216 0.54 10.43 -3.57
CA VAL A 216 1.43 11.40 -2.90
C VAL A 216 2.72 10.76 -2.37
N TYR A 217 2.63 9.52 -1.89
CA TYR A 217 3.75 8.79 -1.29
C TYR A 217 4.68 8.14 -2.34
N PHE A 218 4.29 8.06 -3.61
CA PHE A 218 5.10 7.45 -4.68
C PHE A 218 6.49 8.09 -4.81
N SER A 219 6.55 9.42 -4.71
CA SER A 219 7.80 10.18 -4.77
C SER A 219 8.81 9.73 -3.70
N ALA A 220 8.37 9.42 -2.49
CA ALA A 220 9.23 8.96 -1.41
C ALA A 220 9.80 7.56 -1.70
N PHE A 221 9.00 6.67 -2.29
CA PHE A 221 9.46 5.34 -2.71
C PHE A 221 10.46 5.41 -3.88
N MET A 222 10.28 6.35 -4.81
CA MET A 222 11.26 6.62 -5.87
C MET A 222 12.61 7.10 -5.30
N VAL A 223 12.59 8.04 -4.37
CA VAL A 223 13.81 8.50 -3.67
C VAL A 223 14.49 7.36 -2.92
N ASN A 224 13.70 6.49 -2.28
CA ASN A 224 14.22 5.32 -1.59
C ASN A 224 14.88 4.32 -2.56
N LEU A 225 14.24 4.04 -3.70
CA LEU A 225 14.82 3.20 -4.75
C LEU A 225 16.15 3.77 -5.25
N ASP A 226 16.19 5.06 -5.56
CA ASP A 226 17.41 5.74 -6.01
C ASP A 226 18.55 5.65 -4.99
N LYS A 227 18.24 5.79 -3.70
CA LYS A 227 19.20 5.63 -2.61
C LYS A 227 19.75 4.19 -2.56
N LEU A 228 18.88 3.20 -2.58
CA LEU A 228 19.29 1.79 -2.51
C LEU A 228 20.10 1.35 -3.73
N LEU A 229 19.76 1.85 -4.92
CA LEU A 229 20.58 1.63 -6.12
C LEU A 229 21.96 2.28 -6.01
N GLY A 230 22.05 3.46 -5.37
CA GLY A 230 23.32 4.11 -5.06
C GLY A 230 24.20 3.28 -4.11
N GLU A 231 23.61 2.75 -3.03
CA GLU A 231 24.31 1.87 -2.09
C GLU A 231 24.84 0.60 -2.78
N GLN A 232 24.05 -0.02 -3.67
CA GLN A 232 24.51 -1.16 -4.46
C GLN A 232 25.63 -0.79 -5.44
N TYR A 233 25.58 0.42 -6.02
CA TYR A 233 26.65 0.90 -6.89
C TYR A 233 27.97 1.10 -6.12
N ASP A 234 27.93 1.60 -4.89
CA ASP A 234 29.13 1.74 -4.04
C ASP A 234 29.76 0.38 -3.71
N VAL A 235 28.96 -0.66 -3.45
CA VAL A 235 29.45 -2.03 -3.25
C VAL A 235 30.15 -2.56 -4.50
N ILE A 236 29.56 -2.36 -5.68
CA ILE A 236 30.16 -2.78 -6.95
C ILE A 236 31.44 -2.01 -7.24
N LYS A 237 31.48 -0.72 -6.90
CA LYS A 237 32.67 0.12 -7.04
C LYS A 237 33.82 -0.41 -6.18
N ALA A 238 33.55 -0.75 -4.91
CA ALA A 238 34.54 -1.36 -4.03
C ALA A 238 35.02 -2.73 -4.55
N TYR A 239 34.11 -3.55 -5.08
CA TYR A 239 34.48 -4.83 -5.69
C TYR A 239 35.35 -4.67 -6.95
N ASN A 240 35.04 -3.68 -7.80
CA ASN A 240 35.88 -3.36 -8.95
C ASN A 240 37.26 -2.87 -8.52
N GLU A 241 37.35 -2.07 -7.45
CA GLU A 241 38.62 -1.61 -6.87
C GLU A 241 39.50 -2.74 -6.37
N ASP A 242 38.91 -3.73 -5.69
CA ASP A 242 39.61 -4.93 -5.23
C ASP A 242 40.15 -5.75 -6.42
N LYS A 243 39.35 -5.91 -7.48
CA LYS A 243 39.79 -6.60 -8.71
C LYS A 243 40.85 -5.85 -9.49
N ILE A 244 40.84 -4.51 -9.47
CA ILE A 244 41.93 -3.70 -10.02
C ILE A 244 43.21 -3.95 -9.22
N LEU A 245 43.12 -3.95 -7.89
CA LEU A 245 44.24 -4.19 -7.00
C LEU A 245 44.85 -5.59 -7.20
N ASP A 246 44.02 -6.64 -7.26
CA ASP A 246 44.46 -8.01 -7.58
C ASP A 246 45.22 -8.08 -8.91
N ARG A 247 44.66 -7.45 -9.96
CA ARG A 247 45.29 -7.42 -11.29
C ARG A 247 46.62 -6.67 -11.26
N CYS A 248 46.70 -5.55 -10.54
CA CYS A 248 47.93 -4.79 -10.37
C CYS A 248 49.00 -5.61 -9.63
N LYS A 249 48.63 -6.34 -8.56
CA LYS A 249 49.55 -7.22 -7.82
C LYS A 249 50.09 -8.36 -8.67
N VAL A 250 49.23 -9.05 -9.41
CA VAL A 250 49.66 -10.15 -10.30
C VAL A 250 50.63 -9.64 -11.36
N GLN A 251 50.32 -8.49 -11.98
CA GLN A 251 51.22 -7.87 -12.97
C GLN A 251 52.53 -7.42 -12.32
N SER A 252 52.48 -6.71 -11.20
CA SER A 252 53.65 -6.29 -10.40
C SER A 252 54.57 -7.47 -10.10
N ASN A 253 54.02 -8.58 -9.59
CA ASN A 253 54.78 -9.79 -9.31
C ASN A 253 55.38 -10.44 -10.57
N ASN A 254 54.64 -10.45 -11.69
CA ASN A 254 55.17 -10.93 -12.97
C ASN A 254 56.35 -10.08 -13.46
N PHE A 255 56.26 -8.75 -13.36
CA PHE A 255 57.35 -7.85 -13.73
C PHE A 255 58.55 -7.96 -12.78
N LYS A 256 58.34 -8.11 -11.47
CA LYS A 256 59.41 -8.43 -10.50
C LYS A 256 60.12 -9.74 -10.86
N TYR A 257 59.36 -10.78 -11.24
CA TYR A 257 59.94 -12.04 -11.69
C TYR A 257 60.73 -11.91 -13.00
N GLN A 258 60.22 -11.15 -13.97
CA GLN A 258 60.94 -10.85 -15.22
C GLN A 258 62.24 -10.08 -14.96
N PHE A 259 62.23 -9.12 -14.03
CA PHE A 259 63.42 -8.40 -13.61
C PHE A 259 64.47 -9.34 -13.01
N LYS A 260 64.09 -10.19 -12.03
CA LYS A 260 64.99 -11.19 -11.42
C LYS A 260 65.56 -12.18 -12.44
N ARG A 261 64.72 -12.66 -13.37
CA ARG A 261 65.17 -13.56 -14.43
C ARG A 261 66.12 -12.86 -15.40
N GLY A 262 65.87 -11.59 -15.72
CA GLY A 262 66.73 -10.77 -16.56
C GLY A 262 68.11 -10.53 -15.93
N LEU A 263 68.15 -10.28 -14.62
CA LEU A 263 69.40 -10.17 -13.85
C LEU A 263 70.15 -11.52 -13.79
N GLY A 264 69.44 -12.64 -13.60
CA GLY A 264 70.03 -13.98 -13.57
C GLY A 264 70.60 -14.48 -14.90
N GLN A 265 70.39 -13.75 -16.00
CA GLN A 265 70.96 -14.04 -17.32
C GLN A 265 72.25 -13.26 -17.61
N LEU A 266 72.73 -12.43 -16.67
CA LEU A 266 74.00 -11.74 -16.78
C LEU A 266 75.14 -12.77 -16.66
N VAL A 267 75.83 -13.02 -17.77
CA VAL A 267 76.99 -13.92 -17.81
C VAL A 267 78.20 -13.18 -17.26
N LEU A 268 78.65 -13.57 -16.07
CA LEU A 268 79.91 -13.12 -15.48
C LEU A 268 81.12 -13.75 -16.21
N PRO A 269 82.31 -13.11 -16.21
CA PRO A 269 82.67 -11.87 -15.50
C PRO A 269 82.56 -10.62 -16.39
N VAL A 270 81.97 -9.54 -15.85
CA VAL A 270 81.84 -8.23 -16.51
C VAL A 270 82.18 -7.12 -15.51
N GLU A 271 82.66 -5.97 -15.99
CA GLU A 271 83.00 -4.79 -15.18
C GLU A 271 81.79 -4.25 -14.40
N GLU A 272 82.02 -3.79 -13.17
CA GLU A 272 80.96 -3.31 -12.25
C GLU A 272 80.13 -2.17 -12.85
N GLU A 273 80.76 -1.21 -13.54
CA GLU A 273 80.07 -0.09 -14.20
C GLU A 273 79.10 -0.55 -15.31
N TYR A 274 79.44 -1.63 -16.02
CA TYR A 274 78.57 -2.19 -17.06
C TYR A 274 77.38 -2.95 -16.45
N LEU A 275 77.60 -3.63 -15.31
CA LEU A 275 76.53 -4.31 -14.58
C LEU A 275 75.51 -3.29 -14.02
N GLU A 276 75.98 -2.16 -13.50
CA GLU A 276 75.13 -1.07 -13.02
C GLU A 276 74.31 -0.45 -14.16
N ALA A 277 74.96 -0.09 -15.28
CA ALA A 277 74.28 0.48 -16.43
C ALA A 277 73.21 -0.47 -17.00
N ARG A 278 73.51 -1.76 -17.08
CA ARG A 278 72.59 -2.76 -17.60
C ARG A 278 71.42 -3.06 -16.66
N ALA A 279 71.65 -3.04 -15.35
CA ALA A 279 70.60 -3.13 -14.35
C ALA A 279 69.65 -1.92 -14.41
N ASP A 280 70.20 -0.71 -14.61
CA ASP A 280 69.41 0.52 -14.75
C ASP A 280 68.57 0.54 -16.05
N GLU A 281 69.09 0.03 -17.17
CA GLU A 281 68.33 -0.14 -18.42
C GLU A 281 67.19 -1.15 -18.28
N LEU A 282 67.45 -2.31 -17.67
CA LEU A 282 66.44 -3.33 -17.41
C LEU A 282 65.35 -2.79 -16.47
N ARG A 283 65.74 -2.01 -15.46
CA ARG A 283 64.82 -1.33 -14.56
C ARG A 283 63.90 -0.36 -15.31
N LEU A 284 64.49 0.54 -16.11
CA LEU A 284 63.72 1.50 -16.91
C LEU A 284 62.77 0.79 -17.86
N SER A 285 63.20 -0.29 -18.50
CA SER A 285 62.38 -1.09 -19.42
C SER A 285 61.19 -1.77 -18.71
N VAL A 286 61.45 -2.42 -17.57
CA VAL A 286 60.40 -3.11 -16.80
C VAL A 286 59.41 -2.12 -16.19
N LEU A 287 59.88 -0.99 -15.67
CA LEU A 287 59.05 0.05 -15.07
C LEU A 287 58.21 0.78 -16.12
N THR A 288 58.77 1.03 -17.31
CA THR A 288 58.03 1.60 -18.44
C THR A 288 56.96 0.62 -18.93
N SER A 289 57.32 -0.67 -19.06
CA SER A 289 56.38 -1.73 -19.43
C SER A 289 55.26 -1.93 -18.41
N PHE A 290 55.54 -1.78 -17.12
CA PHE A 290 54.53 -1.82 -16.04
C PHE A 290 53.57 -0.63 -16.14
N LYS A 291 54.09 0.57 -16.35
CA LYS A 291 53.29 1.80 -16.51
C LYS A 291 52.44 1.78 -17.78
N GLU A 292 52.96 1.28 -18.88
CA GLU A 292 52.23 1.20 -20.16
C GLU A 292 51.12 0.14 -20.12
N ASN A 293 51.38 -1.04 -19.53
CA ASN A 293 50.37 -2.10 -19.44
C ASN A 293 49.22 -1.80 -18.47
N LEU A 294 49.45 -0.90 -17.50
CA LEU A 294 48.47 -0.51 -16.49
C LEU A 294 48.07 0.97 -16.57
N GLU A 295 48.43 1.66 -17.66
CA GLU A 295 48.16 3.10 -17.86
C GLU A 295 46.67 3.44 -17.66
N VAL A 296 45.82 2.48 -18.02
CA VAL A 296 44.37 2.50 -17.89
C VAL A 296 43.89 2.71 -16.44
N PHE A 297 44.71 2.36 -15.45
CA PHE A 297 44.41 2.45 -14.02
C PHE A 297 45.23 3.52 -13.29
N ASN A 298 46.00 4.36 -14.00
CA ASN A 298 46.89 5.39 -13.45
C ASN A 298 46.24 6.32 -12.41
N ASN A 299 44.92 6.53 -12.49
CA ASN A 299 44.16 7.40 -11.58
C ASN A 299 43.55 6.69 -10.37
N THR A 300 43.78 5.38 -10.21
CA THR A 300 43.25 4.61 -9.07
C THR A 300 44.20 4.64 -7.88
N ALA A 301 43.67 4.70 -6.65
CA ALA A 301 44.49 4.68 -5.44
C ALA A 301 45.30 3.38 -5.33
N SER A 302 44.69 2.25 -5.70
CA SER A 302 45.33 0.92 -5.69
C SER A 302 46.53 0.83 -6.63
N PHE A 303 46.44 1.44 -7.83
CA PHE A 303 47.58 1.50 -8.74
C PHE A 303 48.73 2.36 -8.19
N ARG A 304 48.42 3.50 -7.56
CA ARG A 304 49.44 4.38 -6.95
C ARG A 304 50.16 3.69 -5.80
N GLN A 305 49.44 2.93 -4.97
CA GLN A 305 50.00 2.17 -3.87
C GLN A 305 50.91 1.03 -4.35
N GLU A 306 50.50 0.27 -5.36
CA GLU A 306 51.35 -0.79 -5.93
C GLU A 306 52.55 -0.23 -6.70
N LEU A 307 52.40 0.92 -7.36
CA LEU A 307 53.54 1.63 -7.97
C LEU A 307 54.57 2.04 -6.92
N SER A 308 54.15 2.58 -5.76
CA SER A 308 55.07 2.89 -4.66
C SER A 308 55.74 1.64 -4.09
N ASN A 309 54.99 0.54 -3.92
CA ASN A 309 55.54 -0.72 -3.42
C ASN A 309 56.53 -1.37 -4.41
N PHE A 310 56.29 -1.20 -5.71
CA PHE A 310 57.19 -1.65 -6.76
C PHE A 310 58.49 -0.84 -6.75
N ILE A 311 58.41 0.49 -6.63
CA ILE A 311 59.57 1.38 -6.53
C ILE A 311 60.41 1.09 -5.26
N ILE A 312 59.78 0.83 -4.11
CA ILE A 312 60.49 0.48 -2.87
C ILE A 312 61.22 -0.85 -2.99
N PHE A 313 60.55 -1.88 -3.54
CA PHE A 313 61.16 -3.20 -3.78
C PHE A 313 62.41 -3.13 -4.67
N GLU A 314 62.40 -2.27 -5.69
CA GLU A 314 63.55 -2.06 -6.57
C GLU A 314 64.71 -1.32 -5.90
N GLN A 315 64.44 -0.45 -4.91
CA GLN A 315 65.49 0.21 -4.12
C GLN A 315 66.18 -0.75 -3.15
N ASP A 316 65.45 -1.71 -2.59
CA ASP A 316 65.99 -2.70 -1.66
C ASP A 316 66.88 -3.76 -2.37
N GLU A 317 66.54 -4.17 -3.61
CA GLU A 317 67.40 -5.08 -4.40
C GLU A 317 68.66 -4.40 -4.97
N LYS A 318 68.72 -3.06 -5.03
CA LYS A 318 69.95 -2.33 -5.39
C LYS A 318 70.97 -2.28 -4.24
N ASN A 319 70.52 -2.47 -3.00
CA ASN A 319 71.34 -2.38 -1.78
C ASN A 319 71.73 -3.76 -1.21
N SER A 320 71.34 -4.87 -1.85
CA SER A 320 71.59 -6.25 -1.41
C SER A 320 72.61 -6.95 -2.30
#